data_AF-A0A820J2P1-F1
#
_entry.id   AF-A0A820J2P1-F1
#
_cell.length_a   1.000
_cell.length_b   1.000
_cell.length_c   1.000
_cell.angle_alpha   90.00
_cell.angle_beta   90.00
_cell.angle_gamma   90.00
#
_symmetry.space_group_name_H-M   'P 1'
#
loop_
_entity.id
_entity.type
_entity.pdbx_description
1 polymer ?
#
loop_
_entity_poly.entity_id
_entity_poly.type
_entity_poly.pdbx_seq_one_letter_code
_entity_poly.pdbx_strand_id
1 'polypeptide(L)'
;DATKWKYKYYCRIYDLYNFPNIQGILLSIDDSTIDPYNPSCLSSRSGNGTKLIFRNSTLSPNSSLTVLGGSLQANQIYQFMVYMENRKNSSIQATGYVFVTVEVTHPQLIAVGCVISTMCVPNLEFQLLNPTTQVALFTICIGTCTNLQSIKWNIYQGSDNSTSSNYTQWTLFNNTSSYENIWFFGTNTSNFTATDELFLNNLQISLWRFEVVYTFLSAISTSALNFIINQPPSNGSCSINPLSGTIATLFTTTCPD
;
A
#
# COMPACT_ATOMS: atom_id res chain seq x y z
N ASP A 1 -17.09 16.46 1.19
CA ASP A 1 -18.37 16.35 0.47
C ASP A 1 -18.13 15.68 -0.88
N ALA A 2 -18.52 14.41 -0.99
CA ALA A 2 -18.26 13.56 -2.14
C ALA A 2 -19.18 13.88 -3.35
N THR A 3 -20.30 14.59 -3.14
CA THR A 3 -21.21 15.03 -4.22
C THR A 3 -20.56 16.03 -5.19
N LYS A 4 -19.48 16.70 -4.75
CA LYS A 4 -18.74 17.71 -5.53
C LYS A 4 -17.84 17.11 -6.60
N TRP A 5 -17.72 15.78 -6.67
CA TRP A 5 -16.77 15.10 -7.52
C TRP A 5 -17.46 14.24 -8.58
N LYS A 6 -16.79 14.10 -9.72
CA LYS A 6 -17.08 13.15 -10.78
C LYS A 6 -16.00 12.07 -10.71
N TYR A 7 -16.41 10.81 -10.77
CA TYR A 7 -15.52 9.66 -10.62
C TYR A 7 -15.42 8.92 -11.94
N LYS A 8 -14.20 8.55 -12.34
CA LYS A 8 -13.91 7.65 -13.45
C LYS A 8 -13.04 6.52 -12.94
N TYR A 9 -13.37 5.28 -13.31
CA TYR A 9 -12.62 4.11 -12.88
C TYR A 9 -11.93 3.45 -14.06
N TYR A 10 -10.70 3.00 -13.81
CA TYR A 10 -9.83 2.36 -14.78
C TYR A 10 -9.27 1.09 -14.17
N CYS A 11 -8.95 0.13 -15.02
CA CYS A 11 -8.36 -1.11 -14.56
C CYS A 11 -7.46 -1.71 -15.62
N ARG A 12 -6.31 -2.25 -15.19
CA ARG A 12 -5.39 -3.00 -16.04
C ARG A 12 -4.76 -4.15 -15.27
N ILE A 13 -4.24 -5.12 -16.02
CA ILE A 13 -3.30 -6.09 -15.47
C ILE A 13 -1.97 -5.35 -15.26
N TYR A 14 -1.42 -5.45 -14.05
CA TYR A 14 -0.18 -4.79 -13.66
C TYR A 14 1.02 -5.68 -14.00
N ASP A 15 1.90 -5.15 -14.84
CA ASP A 15 3.21 -5.75 -15.13
C ASP A 15 4.31 -4.92 -14.46
N LEU A 16 5.10 -5.58 -13.60
CA LEU A 16 6.16 -4.98 -12.78
C LEU A 16 7.24 -4.30 -13.63
N TYR A 17 7.42 -4.71 -14.89
CA TYR A 17 8.48 -4.20 -15.75
C TYR A 17 8.18 -2.83 -16.40
N ASN A 18 6.94 -2.34 -16.31
CA ASN A 18 6.50 -1.11 -16.99
C ASN A 18 5.94 -0.06 -16.02
N PHE A 19 6.62 0.19 -14.90
CA PHE A 19 6.22 1.24 -13.95
C PHE A 19 7.12 2.49 -13.98
N PRO A 20 6.55 3.71 -14.00
CA PRO A 20 5.19 4.02 -14.44
C PRO A 20 5.11 3.91 -15.98
N ASN A 21 4.11 3.21 -16.53
CA ASN A 21 3.84 3.29 -17.96
C ASN A 21 3.20 4.65 -18.25
N ILE A 22 4.04 5.68 -18.41
CA ILE A 22 3.67 7.08 -18.68
C ILE A 22 3.07 7.23 -20.09
N GLN A 23 3.19 6.21 -20.94
CA GLN A 23 2.80 6.24 -22.36
C GLN A 23 1.57 5.38 -22.68
N GLY A 24 1.11 4.53 -21.77
CA GLY A 24 -0.06 3.65 -21.98
C GLY A 24 -1.39 4.39 -21.76
N ILE A 25 -2.34 4.18 -22.67
CA ILE A 25 -3.72 4.68 -22.49
C ILE A 25 -4.41 3.80 -21.46
N LEU A 26 -4.82 4.39 -20.33
CA LEU A 26 -5.64 3.70 -19.34
C LEU A 26 -7.05 3.56 -19.87
N LEU A 27 -7.46 2.34 -20.22
CA LEU A 27 -8.83 2.05 -20.60
C LEU A 27 -9.74 2.15 -19.37
N SER A 28 -10.89 2.80 -19.54
CA SER A 28 -11.91 2.81 -18.50
C SER A 28 -12.41 1.38 -18.27
N ILE A 29 -12.89 1.06 -17.07
CA ILE A 29 -13.37 -0.30 -16.80
C ILE A 29 -14.49 -0.72 -17.76
N ASP A 30 -15.37 0.21 -18.12
CA ASP A 30 -16.50 -0.04 -19.02
C ASP A 30 -16.09 -0.08 -20.49
N ASP A 31 -14.80 0.11 -20.79
CA ASP A 31 -14.27 0.09 -22.14
C ASP A 31 -14.19 -1.34 -22.66
N SER A 32 -15.04 -1.64 -23.64
CA SER A 32 -15.10 -2.93 -24.32
C SER A 32 -14.04 -3.08 -25.40
N THR A 33 -13.17 -2.10 -25.61
CA THR A 33 -12.10 -2.21 -26.60
C THR A 33 -11.07 -3.24 -26.16
N ILE A 34 -10.77 -4.14 -27.10
CA ILE A 34 -9.70 -5.12 -26.95
C ILE A 34 -8.43 -4.46 -27.50
N ASP A 35 -7.76 -3.67 -26.66
CA ASP A 35 -6.41 -3.20 -26.96
C ASP A 35 -5.42 -4.31 -26.55
N PRO A 36 -4.67 -4.93 -27.49
CA PRO A 36 -3.69 -5.95 -27.16
C PRO A 36 -2.47 -5.39 -26.39
N TYR A 37 -2.24 -4.07 -26.40
CA TYR A 37 -1.13 -3.41 -25.72
C TYR A 37 -1.54 -2.81 -24.37
N ASN A 38 -2.80 -2.43 -24.19
CA ASN A 38 -3.37 -1.97 -22.91
C ASN A 38 -4.77 -2.54 -22.66
N PRO A 39 -4.94 -3.87 -22.57
CA PRO A 39 -6.26 -4.45 -22.39
C PRO A 39 -6.86 -3.97 -21.07
N SER A 40 -8.13 -3.52 -21.11
CA SER A 40 -8.93 -3.38 -19.90
C SER A 40 -8.86 -4.72 -19.18
N CYS A 41 -8.77 -4.72 -17.85
CA CYS A 41 -8.66 -5.97 -17.09
C CYS A 41 -9.84 -6.94 -17.29
N LEU A 42 -10.88 -6.53 -18.06
CA LEU A 42 -12.05 -7.30 -18.42
C LEU A 42 -12.26 -7.52 -19.94
N SER A 43 -11.38 -7.01 -20.82
CA SER A 43 -11.63 -6.98 -22.28
C SER A 43 -11.73 -8.36 -22.94
N SER A 44 -11.37 -9.46 -22.26
CA SER A 44 -11.32 -10.81 -22.81
C SER A 44 -12.41 -11.78 -22.32
N ARG A 45 -13.48 -11.31 -21.65
CA ARG A 45 -14.47 -12.22 -21.02
C ARG A 45 -15.80 -12.34 -21.77
N SER A 46 -16.05 -13.54 -22.32
CA SER A 46 -17.34 -14.00 -22.85
C SER A 46 -18.14 -14.74 -21.77
N GLY A 47 -18.88 -14.02 -20.92
CA GLY A 47 -19.72 -14.68 -19.92
C GLY A 47 -20.75 -13.77 -19.27
N ASN A 48 -22.02 -14.18 -19.32
CA ASN A 48 -23.19 -13.48 -18.74
C ASN A 48 -23.19 -13.39 -17.19
N GLY A 49 -22.12 -13.81 -16.51
CA GLY A 49 -22.08 -13.94 -15.03
C GLY A 49 -21.03 -13.09 -14.30
N THR A 50 -20.14 -12.39 -15.00
CA THR A 50 -19.05 -11.61 -14.36
C THR A 50 -19.28 -10.12 -14.58
N LYS A 51 -19.93 -9.47 -13.62
CA LYS A 51 -20.36 -8.07 -13.74
C LYS A 51 -19.69 -7.24 -12.65
N LEU A 52 -18.86 -6.26 -13.02
CA LEU A 52 -18.52 -5.18 -12.11
C LEU A 52 -19.76 -4.35 -11.88
N ILE A 53 -20.12 -4.15 -10.61
CA ILE A 53 -21.29 -3.35 -10.27
C ILE A 53 -20.79 -1.94 -9.98
N PHE A 54 -21.06 -1.05 -10.93
CA PHE A 54 -20.91 0.38 -10.74
C PHE A 54 -22.15 0.94 -10.11
N ARG A 55 -22.00 1.44 -8.89
CA ARG A 55 -23.00 2.33 -8.30
C ARG A 55 -22.53 3.76 -8.52
N ASN A 56 -22.86 4.29 -9.69
CA ASN A 56 -22.73 5.70 -10.00
C ASN A 56 -24.14 6.27 -10.18
N SER A 57 -24.74 6.73 -9.09
CA SER A 57 -25.98 7.49 -9.18
C SER A 57 -25.61 8.97 -9.20
N THR A 58 -26.15 9.71 -10.17
CA THR A 58 -26.10 11.18 -10.20
C THR A 58 -26.67 11.82 -8.93
N LEU A 59 -27.42 11.05 -8.13
CA LEU A 59 -28.07 11.41 -6.87
C LEU A 59 -27.40 10.79 -5.62
N SER A 60 -26.43 9.88 -5.75
CA SER A 60 -25.73 9.31 -4.58
C SER A 60 -24.40 10.03 -4.33
N PRO A 61 -24.13 10.47 -3.09
CA PRO A 61 -22.86 11.11 -2.74
C PRO A 61 -21.65 10.18 -2.87
N ASN A 62 -21.86 8.86 -2.91
CA ASN A 62 -20.80 7.87 -2.84
C ASN A 62 -20.69 7.12 -4.16
N SER A 63 -19.50 7.14 -4.77
CA SER A 63 -19.16 6.30 -5.91
C SER A 63 -18.38 5.09 -5.42
N SER A 64 -18.83 3.90 -5.79
CA SER A 64 -18.18 2.64 -5.41
C SER A 64 -18.06 1.70 -6.60
N LEU A 65 -16.90 1.06 -6.71
CA LEU A 65 -16.65 -0.07 -7.59
C LEU A 65 -16.74 -1.35 -6.78
N THR A 66 -17.63 -2.26 -7.15
CA THR A 66 -17.72 -3.60 -6.55
C THR A 66 -17.23 -4.65 -7.54
N VAL A 67 -16.19 -5.38 -7.14
CA VAL A 67 -15.63 -6.52 -7.88
C VAL A 67 -16.25 -7.80 -7.34
N LEU A 68 -17.06 -8.49 -8.15
CA LEU A 68 -17.65 -9.77 -7.75
C LEU A 68 -16.60 -10.88 -7.75
N GLY A 69 -16.77 -11.86 -6.85
CA GLY A 69 -15.93 -13.07 -6.83
C GLY A 69 -15.89 -13.75 -8.20
N GLY A 70 -14.71 -14.22 -8.60
CA GLY A 70 -14.49 -14.83 -9.92
C GLY A 70 -14.36 -13.84 -11.09
N SER A 71 -14.50 -12.52 -10.87
CA SER A 71 -14.33 -11.50 -11.93
C SER A 71 -12.88 -11.29 -12.36
N LEU A 72 -11.92 -11.69 -11.53
CA LEU A 72 -10.49 -11.55 -11.78
C LEU A 72 -9.85 -12.93 -11.99
N GLN A 73 -8.82 -13.02 -12.82
CA GLN A 73 -8.04 -14.25 -13.03
C GLN A 73 -7.00 -14.38 -11.92
N ALA A 74 -6.73 -15.62 -11.53
CA ALA A 74 -5.74 -15.90 -10.50
C ALA A 74 -4.30 -15.76 -11.03
N ASN A 75 -3.33 -15.60 -10.13
CA ASN A 75 -1.92 -15.33 -10.41
C ASN A 75 -1.67 -14.06 -11.25
N GLN A 76 -2.56 -13.06 -11.12
CA GLN A 76 -2.38 -11.74 -11.71
C GLN A 76 -2.48 -10.67 -10.63
N ILE A 77 -1.71 -9.60 -10.84
CA ILE A 77 -1.85 -8.35 -10.09
C ILE A 77 -2.68 -7.42 -10.97
N TYR A 78 -3.74 -6.86 -10.41
CA TYR A 78 -4.60 -5.89 -11.06
C TYR A 78 -4.35 -4.53 -10.45
N GLN A 79 -4.24 -3.50 -11.29
CA GLN A 79 -4.27 -2.13 -10.84
C GLN A 79 -5.62 -1.52 -11.17
N PHE A 80 -6.32 -1.07 -10.14
CA PHE A 80 -7.48 -0.21 -10.24
C PHE A 80 -7.06 1.23 -10.00
N MET A 81 -7.61 2.15 -10.77
CA MET A 81 -7.42 3.59 -10.58
C MET A 81 -8.79 4.27 -10.51
N VAL A 82 -8.95 5.17 -9.56
CA VAL A 82 -10.05 6.12 -9.51
C VAL A 82 -9.51 7.51 -9.80
N TYR A 83 -10.01 8.12 -10.85
CA TYR A 83 -9.78 9.52 -11.17
C TYR A 83 -10.98 10.34 -10.72
N MET A 84 -10.72 11.37 -9.93
CA MET A 84 -11.70 12.27 -9.35
C MET A 84 -11.51 13.67 -9.93
N GLU A 85 -12.58 14.26 -10.43
CA GLU A 85 -12.58 15.60 -11.01
C GLU A 85 -13.68 16.42 -10.34
N ASN A 86 -13.37 17.63 -9.87
CA ASN A 86 -14.37 18.46 -9.22
C ASN A 86 -15.40 18.95 -10.25
N ARG A 87 -16.69 18.74 -9.97
CA ARG A 87 -17.81 19.07 -10.88
C ARG A 87 -17.89 20.56 -11.21
N LYS A 88 -17.41 21.44 -10.34
CA LYS A 88 -17.43 22.90 -10.55
C LYS A 88 -16.12 23.45 -11.12
N ASN A 89 -15.01 22.74 -10.93
CA ASN A 89 -13.69 23.19 -11.36
C ASN A 89 -12.85 21.98 -11.81
N SER A 90 -12.81 21.73 -13.11
CA SER A 90 -12.08 20.61 -13.71
C SER A 90 -10.56 20.68 -13.49
N SER A 91 -10.00 21.83 -13.09
CA SER A 91 -8.59 21.94 -12.71
C SER A 91 -8.27 21.29 -11.36
N ILE A 92 -9.28 21.05 -10.51
CA ILE A 92 -9.11 20.35 -9.24
C ILE A 92 -9.35 18.87 -9.48
N GLN A 93 -8.27 18.10 -9.45
CA GLN A 93 -8.26 16.68 -9.76
C GLN A 93 -7.52 15.91 -8.67
N ALA A 94 -7.90 14.66 -8.48
CA ALA A 94 -7.21 13.74 -7.59
C ALA A 94 -7.27 12.33 -8.17
N THR A 95 -6.21 11.55 -7.95
CA THR A 95 -6.12 10.18 -8.43
C THR A 95 -5.81 9.26 -7.26
N GLY A 96 -6.56 8.17 -7.16
CA GLY A 96 -6.31 7.08 -6.23
C GLY A 96 -6.04 5.79 -7.00
N TYR A 97 -5.21 4.94 -6.43
CA TYR A 97 -4.93 3.61 -6.97
C TYR A 97 -5.39 2.55 -5.97
N VAL A 98 -5.56 1.30 -6.44
CA VAL A 98 -5.69 0.08 -5.62
C VAL A 98 -5.02 -1.07 -6.41
N PHE A 99 -4.08 -1.79 -5.82
CA PHE A 99 -3.56 -3.04 -6.38
C PHE A 99 -4.26 -4.24 -5.75
N VAL A 100 -4.64 -5.21 -6.57
CA VAL A 100 -5.32 -6.43 -6.14
C VAL A 100 -4.58 -7.63 -6.71
N THR A 101 -4.00 -8.45 -5.83
CA THR A 101 -3.42 -9.73 -6.22
C THR A 101 -4.44 -10.83 -5.99
N VAL A 102 -4.67 -11.66 -7.02
CA VAL A 102 -5.56 -12.82 -6.90
C VAL A 102 -4.72 -14.07 -6.73
N GLU A 103 -4.62 -14.57 -5.50
CA GLU A 103 -3.83 -15.76 -5.20
C GLU A 103 -4.64 -17.05 -5.42
N VAL A 104 -3.99 -18.08 -5.97
CA VAL A 104 -4.63 -19.39 -6.25
C VAL A 104 -4.71 -20.28 -5.02
N THR A 105 -3.71 -20.22 -4.14
CA THR A 105 -3.42 -21.37 -3.27
C THR A 105 -3.91 -21.24 -1.84
N HIS A 106 -3.96 -20.07 -1.21
CA HIS A 106 -4.61 -19.89 0.09
C HIS A 106 -5.02 -18.42 0.25
N PRO A 107 -6.27 -18.09 0.62
CA PRO A 107 -6.62 -16.71 0.93
C PRO A 107 -5.72 -16.25 2.08
N GLN A 108 -4.99 -15.15 1.90
CA GLN A 108 -4.32 -14.48 3.01
C GLN A 108 -5.37 -14.19 4.07
N LEU A 109 -5.27 -14.87 5.21
CA LEU A 109 -6.23 -14.77 6.31
C LEU A 109 -5.97 -13.52 7.15
N ILE A 110 -4.83 -12.85 6.93
CA ILE A 110 -4.39 -11.69 7.69
C ILE A 110 -3.96 -10.56 6.75
N ALA A 111 -4.32 -9.34 7.12
CA ALA A 111 -3.77 -8.11 6.55
C ALA A 111 -3.10 -7.29 7.64
N VAL A 112 -2.03 -6.59 7.28
CA VAL A 112 -1.39 -5.59 8.13
C VAL A 112 -1.90 -4.20 7.79
N GLY A 113 -2.19 -3.41 8.82
CA GLY A 113 -2.47 -1.98 8.72
C GLY A 113 -1.57 -1.16 9.65
N CYS A 114 -1.53 0.15 9.42
CA CYS A 114 -0.83 1.11 10.27
C CYS A 114 -1.85 1.84 11.12
N VAL A 115 -1.51 2.09 12.40
CA VAL A 115 -2.32 2.92 13.29
C VAL A 115 -2.48 4.34 12.72
N ILE A 116 -1.40 4.89 12.15
CA ILE A 116 -1.44 6.11 11.35
C ILE A 116 -1.66 5.71 9.90
N SER A 117 -2.88 5.88 9.39
CA SER A 117 -3.28 5.40 8.06
C SER A 117 -2.42 5.95 6.92
N THR A 118 -1.84 7.15 7.07
CA THR A 118 -0.97 7.77 6.07
C THR A 118 0.42 7.12 5.99
N MET A 119 0.81 6.27 6.95
CA MET A 119 2.05 5.49 6.88
C MET A 119 1.89 4.18 6.10
N CYS A 120 0.66 3.69 6.00
CA CYS A 120 0.28 2.56 5.17
C CYS A 120 -0.49 3.12 3.97
N VAL A 121 0.12 4.02 3.20
CA VAL A 121 -0.50 4.49 1.97
C VAL A 121 -0.77 3.25 1.14
N PRO A 122 -2.03 2.97 0.79
CA PRO A 122 -2.30 1.79 0.01
C PRO A 122 -1.50 1.94 -1.29
N ASN A 123 -0.93 0.82 -1.77
CA ASN A 123 -0.45 0.67 -3.14
C ASN A 123 0.99 1.10 -3.44
N LEU A 124 1.91 0.97 -2.49
CA LEU A 124 3.34 0.96 -2.80
C LEU A 124 3.96 -0.29 -2.19
N GLU A 125 4.90 -0.91 -2.91
CA GLU A 125 5.72 -2.01 -2.38
C GLU A 125 6.50 -1.56 -1.15
N PHE A 126 6.86 -0.27 -1.10
CA PHE A 126 7.54 0.37 0.01
C PHE A 126 6.85 1.67 0.44
N GLN A 127 6.73 1.86 1.75
CA GLN A 127 6.20 3.08 2.36
C GLN A 127 7.36 3.99 2.78
N LEU A 128 7.25 5.29 2.51
CA LEU A 128 8.26 6.25 2.97
C LEU A 128 8.07 6.54 4.46
N LEU A 129 9.17 6.45 5.21
CA LEU A 129 9.18 6.66 6.66
C LEU A 129 10.27 7.67 7.04
N ASN A 130 9.94 8.65 7.88
CA ASN A 130 10.96 9.50 8.48
C ASN A 130 11.63 8.73 9.64
N PRO A 131 12.96 8.71 9.76
CA PRO A 131 13.66 7.98 10.83
C PRO A 131 13.21 8.36 12.26
N THR A 132 12.67 9.56 12.48
CA THR A 132 12.14 9.97 13.79
C THR A 132 10.69 9.52 14.05
N THR A 133 10.12 8.72 13.17
CA THR A 133 8.72 8.27 13.27
C THR A 133 8.65 6.86 13.82
N GLN A 134 7.91 6.68 14.92
CA GLN A 134 7.54 5.37 15.44
C GLN A 134 6.61 4.64 14.45
N VAL A 135 6.83 3.34 14.26
CA VAL A 135 5.98 2.48 13.44
C VAL A 135 5.04 1.70 14.35
N ALA A 136 3.75 2.01 14.30
CA ALA A 136 2.71 1.27 15.00
C ALA A 136 1.81 0.55 13.99
N LEU A 137 1.81 -0.78 14.04
CA LEU A 137 1.09 -1.67 13.14
C LEU A 137 0.05 -2.47 13.91
N PHE A 138 -0.99 -2.88 13.19
CA PHE A 138 -1.95 -3.85 13.67
C PHE A 138 -2.27 -4.84 12.57
N THR A 139 -2.76 -6.01 12.95
CA THR A 139 -3.26 -7.00 12.03
C THR A 139 -4.76 -7.18 12.16
N ILE A 140 -5.42 -7.41 11.03
CA ILE A 140 -6.81 -7.79 10.97
C ILE A 140 -6.96 -9.10 10.22
N CYS A 141 -7.89 -9.91 10.70
CA CYS A 141 -8.26 -11.13 10.02
C CYS A 141 -9.21 -10.84 8.86
N ILE A 142 -8.88 -11.37 7.70
CA ILE A 142 -9.73 -11.33 6.51
C ILE A 142 -10.60 -12.59 6.53
N GLY A 143 -11.82 -12.45 7.07
CA GLY A 143 -12.76 -13.56 7.23
C GLY A 143 -12.67 -14.22 8.61
N THR A 144 -12.86 -15.55 8.67
CA THR A 144 -12.94 -16.29 9.93
C THR A 144 -11.57 -16.85 10.34
N CYS A 145 -10.93 -16.19 11.32
CA CYS A 145 -9.74 -16.69 11.99
C CYS A 145 -10.12 -17.49 13.24
N THR A 146 -10.38 -18.78 13.08
CA THR A 146 -10.58 -19.70 14.20
C THR A 146 -9.33 -20.53 14.46
N ASN A 147 -9.14 -20.99 15.70
CA ASN A 147 -8.02 -21.87 16.09
C ASN A 147 -6.63 -21.25 15.89
N LEU A 148 -6.49 -19.95 16.21
CA LEU A 148 -5.19 -19.28 16.26
C LEU A 148 -4.33 -19.90 17.38
N GLN A 149 -3.12 -20.32 17.04
CA GLN A 149 -2.14 -20.86 17.99
C GLN A 149 -1.14 -19.80 18.43
N SER A 150 -0.59 -19.04 17.49
CA SER A 150 0.39 -17.99 17.79
C SER A 150 0.43 -16.90 16.73
N ILE A 151 0.91 -15.74 17.15
CA ILE A 151 1.26 -14.61 16.30
C ILE A 151 2.73 -14.31 16.56
N LYS A 152 3.48 -14.03 15.51
CA LYS A 152 4.88 -13.60 15.62
C LYS A 152 5.21 -12.55 14.58
N TRP A 153 5.86 -11.49 15.01
CA TRP A 153 6.46 -10.48 14.15
C TRP A 153 7.94 -10.78 13.90
N ASN A 154 8.31 -10.79 12.64
CA ASN A 154 9.69 -10.89 12.17
C ASN A 154 10.07 -9.55 11.52
N ILE A 155 11.18 -8.97 11.98
CA ILE A 155 11.70 -7.71 11.47
C ILE A 155 12.91 -8.02 10.61
N TYR A 156 12.92 -7.51 9.38
CA TYR A 156 14.00 -7.71 8.43
C TYR A 156 14.59 -6.38 8.02
N GLN A 157 15.90 -6.40 7.82
CA GLN A 157 16.65 -5.32 7.17
C GLN A 157 16.93 -5.73 5.72
N GLY A 158 16.73 -4.80 4.80
CA GLY A 158 17.02 -4.97 3.38
C GLY A 158 18.43 -4.46 3.03
N SER A 159 19.12 -5.15 2.14
CA SER A 159 20.33 -4.65 1.50
C SER A 159 20.08 -4.35 0.02
N ASP A 160 20.41 -3.13 -0.40
CA ASP A 160 20.49 -2.77 -1.82
C ASP A 160 21.82 -3.30 -2.38
N ASN A 161 21.82 -4.54 -2.89
CA ASN A 161 22.97 -5.01 -3.67
C ASN A 161 22.93 -4.30 -5.02
N SER A 162 23.77 -3.27 -5.17
CA SER A 162 23.94 -2.44 -6.37
C SER A 162 24.54 -3.18 -7.58
N THR A 163 24.38 -4.50 -7.67
CA THR A 163 24.90 -5.32 -8.76
C THR A 163 23.82 -6.30 -9.26
N SER A 164 23.11 -5.86 -10.30
CA SER A 164 22.45 -6.67 -11.33
C SER A 164 21.17 -7.47 -11.00
N SER A 165 20.53 -7.30 -9.85
CA SER A 165 19.24 -7.93 -9.63
C SER A 165 18.25 -7.01 -8.91
N ASN A 166 17.10 -6.76 -9.55
CA ASN A 166 15.97 -5.95 -9.06
C ASN A 166 15.25 -6.56 -7.83
N TYR A 167 15.91 -7.34 -6.97
CA TYR A 167 15.32 -7.92 -5.76
C TYR A 167 16.05 -7.40 -4.52
N THR A 168 15.28 -6.88 -3.56
CA THR A 168 15.80 -6.57 -2.21
C THR A 168 16.07 -7.89 -1.48
N GLN A 169 17.31 -8.07 -1.04
CA GLN A 169 17.65 -9.20 -0.17
C GLN A 169 17.27 -8.85 1.28
N TRP A 170 16.35 -9.62 1.85
CA TRP A 170 15.90 -9.47 3.23
C TRP A 170 16.70 -10.34 4.16
N THR A 171 17.26 -9.75 5.22
CA THR A 171 17.95 -10.48 6.29
C THR A 171 17.25 -10.22 7.61
N LEU A 172 17.04 -11.27 8.41
CA LEU A 172 16.35 -11.14 9.69
C LEU A 172 17.19 -10.27 10.63
N PHE A 173 16.54 -9.32 11.30
CA PHE A 173 17.19 -8.49 12.30
C PHE A 173 17.42 -9.32 13.57
N ASN A 174 18.65 -9.83 13.71
CA ASN A 174 19.03 -10.84 14.70
C ASN A 174 18.80 -10.42 16.16
N ASN A 175 18.72 -9.11 16.45
CA ASN A 175 18.64 -8.61 17.83
C ASN A 175 17.19 -8.34 18.29
N THR A 176 16.19 -8.84 17.57
CA THR A 176 14.77 -8.59 17.89
C THR A 176 14.38 -9.01 19.30
N SER A 177 14.89 -10.13 19.81
CA SER A 177 14.63 -10.60 21.18
C SER A 177 15.38 -9.77 22.24
N SER A 178 16.61 -9.34 21.96
CA SER A 178 17.40 -8.50 22.87
C SER A 178 16.81 -7.10 23.08
N TYR A 179 16.02 -6.60 22.12
CA TYR A 179 15.37 -5.29 22.17
C TYR A 179 13.85 -5.35 22.42
N GLU A 180 13.36 -6.51 22.88
CA GLU A 180 11.97 -6.65 23.27
C GLU A 180 11.67 -5.74 24.48
N ASN A 181 10.55 -5.02 24.42
CA ASN A 181 10.15 -3.95 25.34
C ASN A 181 11.12 -2.76 25.45
N ILE A 182 12.05 -2.63 24.49
CA ILE A 182 12.92 -1.46 24.35
C ILE A 182 12.61 -0.78 23.01
N TRP A 183 12.89 -1.48 21.90
CA TRP A 183 12.57 -1.00 20.55
C TRP A 183 11.32 -1.65 19.99
N PHE A 184 11.00 -2.87 20.43
CA PHE A 184 9.89 -3.66 19.90
C PHE A 184 8.88 -3.99 20.98
N PHE A 185 7.61 -3.68 20.74
CA PHE A 185 6.51 -3.99 21.64
C PHE A 185 5.45 -4.81 20.90
N GLY A 186 4.89 -5.82 21.58
CA GLY A 186 3.82 -6.65 21.01
C GLY A 186 4.25 -7.60 19.90
N THR A 187 5.52 -8.01 19.88
CA THR A 187 6.11 -8.95 18.90
C THR A 187 5.34 -10.27 18.75
N ASN A 188 4.59 -10.69 19.77
CA ASN A 188 3.77 -11.90 19.75
C ASN A 188 2.25 -11.62 19.79
N THR A 189 1.83 -10.41 19.39
CA THR A 189 0.41 -10.01 19.43
C THR A 189 -0.03 -9.42 18.09
N SER A 190 -1.34 -9.16 17.95
CA SER A 190 -1.88 -8.51 16.74
C SER A 190 -1.47 -7.05 16.60
N ASN A 191 -1.07 -6.40 17.70
CA ASN A 191 -0.61 -5.02 17.70
C ASN A 191 0.91 -5.02 17.88
N PHE A 192 1.61 -4.32 17.01
CA PHE A 192 3.05 -4.25 17.04
C PHE A 192 3.50 -2.79 17.01
N THR A 193 4.57 -2.49 17.73
CA THR A 193 5.18 -1.17 17.69
C THR A 193 6.69 -1.29 17.66
N ALA A 194 7.31 -0.62 16.69
CA ALA A 194 8.73 -0.37 16.64
C ALA A 194 8.98 1.12 16.91
N THR A 195 9.79 1.44 17.92
CA THR A 195 10.15 2.82 18.26
C THR A 195 11.02 3.45 17.18
N ASP A 196 11.06 4.78 17.15
CA ASP A 196 11.97 5.56 16.30
C ASP A 196 13.45 5.29 16.60
N GLU A 197 13.79 4.91 17.84
CA GLU A 197 15.14 4.49 18.22
C GLU A 197 15.69 3.36 17.34
N LEU A 198 14.84 2.47 16.82
CA LEU A 198 15.28 1.44 15.87
C LEU A 198 15.97 2.06 14.66
N PHE A 199 15.36 3.08 14.07
CA PHE A 199 15.85 3.72 12.85
C PHE A 199 17.01 4.67 13.16
N LEU A 200 16.93 5.40 14.26
CA LEU A 200 17.98 6.32 14.71
C LEU A 200 19.29 5.61 15.07
N ASN A 201 19.24 4.39 15.59
CA ASN A 201 20.43 3.59 15.91
C ASN A 201 20.94 2.74 14.73
N ASN A 202 20.20 2.70 13.62
CA ASN A 202 20.54 1.89 12.45
C ASN A 202 20.47 2.71 11.16
N LEU A 203 21.06 3.91 11.17
CA LEU A 203 21.00 4.86 10.05
C LEU A 203 21.58 4.32 8.74
N GLN A 204 22.45 3.32 8.80
CA GLN A 204 23.02 2.64 7.64
C GLN A 204 21.99 1.77 6.88
N ILE A 205 20.83 1.50 7.47
CA ILE A 205 19.78 0.64 6.91
C ILE A 205 18.63 1.51 6.40
N SER A 206 18.48 1.58 5.08
CA SER A 206 17.40 2.30 4.41
C SER A 206 16.12 1.47 4.26
N LEU A 207 16.22 0.14 4.27
CA LEU A 207 15.10 -0.75 3.94
C LEU A 207 14.72 -1.62 5.14
N TRP A 208 13.44 -1.58 5.49
CA TRP A 208 12.88 -2.37 6.58
C TRP A 208 11.64 -3.12 6.14
N ARG A 209 11.49 -4.35 6.60
CA ARG A 209 10.28 -5.15 6.40
C ARG A 209 9.78 -5.66 7.75
N PHE A 210 8.51 -5.38 8.02
CA PHE A 210 7.79 -5.87 9.19
C PHE A 210 6.83 -6.93 8.71
N GLU A 211 7.20 -8.19 8.92
CA GLU A 211 6.39 -9.34 8.58
C GLU A 211 5.70 -9.89 9.82
N VAL A 212 4.45 -10.27 9.67
CA VAL A 212 3.69 -10.97 10.69
C VAL A 212 3.34 -12.36 10.20
N VAL A 213 3.47 -13.33 11.08
CA VAL A 213 3.19 -14.74 10.86
C VAL A 213 2.13 -15.17 11.87
N TYR A 214 0.98 -15.59 11.37
CA TYR A 214 -0.05 -16.24 12.16
C TYR A 214 0.04 -17.74 11.94
N THR A 215 0.18 -18.49 13.03
CA THR A 215 0.08 -19.94 13.01
C THR A 215 -1.30 -20.33 13.51
N PHE A 216 -2.08 -20.97 12.64
CA PHE A 216 -3.35 -21.62 12.97
C PHE A 216 -3.13 -23.13 13.05
N LEU A 217 -4.08 -23.85 13.67
CA LEU A 217 -4.00 -25.32 13.77
C LEU A 217 -3.81 -26.03 12.41
N SER A 218 -4.39 -25.49 11.34
CA SER A 218 -4.41 -26.12 10.01
C SER A 218 -3.63 -25.36 8.94
N ALA A 219 -3.11 -24.17 9.24
CA ALA A 219 -2.51 -23.29 8.24
C ALA A 219 -1.58 -22.26 8.87
N ILE A 220 -0.67 -21.72 8.04
CA ILE A 220 0.12 -20.54 8.38
C ILE A 220 -0.30 -19.44 7.41
N SER A 221 -0.53 -18.25 7.92
CA SER A 221 -0.79 -17.06 7.10
C SER A 221 0.24 -16.00 7.42
N THR A 222 0.76 -15.36 6.38
CA THR A 222 1.79 -14.33 6.48
C THR A 222 1.34 -13.07 5.76
N SER A 223 1.76 -11.93 6.27
CA SER A 223 1.59 -10.63 5.63
C SER A 223 2.72 -9.71 6.06
N ALA A 224 3.03 -8.68 5.28
CA ALA A 224 4.15 -7.80 5.56
C ALA A 224 3.94 -6.39 5.03
N LEU A 225 4.64 -5.44 5.63
CA LEU A 225 4.82 -4.09 5.12
C LEU A 225 6.29 -3.76 5.02
N ASN A 226 6.68 -3.14 3.91
CA ASN A 226 8.03 -2.67 3.70
C ASN A 226 8.08 -1.15 3.79
N PHE A 227 9.14 -0.64 4.39
CA PHE A 227 9.43 0.77 4.55
C PHE A 227 10.79 1.10 3.94
N ILE A 228 10.86 2.27 3.29
CA ILE A 228 12.10 2.96 2.94
C ILE A 228 12.24 4.13 3.91
N ILE A 229 13.35 4.17 4.64
CA ILE A 229 13.71 5.32 5.48
C ILE A 229 14.12 6.45 4.55
N ASN A 230 13.31 7.50 4.54
CA ASN A 230 13.63 8.75 3.87
C ASN A 230 14.69 9.47 4.70
N GLN A 231 15.96 9.15 4.43
CA GLN A 231 17.09 9.82 5.06
C GLN A 231 17.02 11.32 4.76
N PRO A 232 17.33 12.20 5.73
CA PRO A 232 17.39 13.62 5.46
C PRO A 232 18.40 13.89 4.34
N PRO A 233 18.11 14.80 3.40
CA PRO A 233 19.04 15.13 2.33
C PRO A 233 20.38 15.60 2.94
N SER A 234 21.47 14.96 2.53
CA SER A 234 22.81 15.40 2.88
C SER A 234 23.11 16.70 2.11
N ASN A 235 23.42 17.78 2.83
CA ASN A 235 23.81 19.11 2.31
C ASN A 235 22.70 20.04 1.80
N GLY A 236 21.44 19.86 2.21
CA GLY A 236 20.37 20.85 1.98
C GLY A 236 19.77 21.34 3.31
N SER A 237 19.41 22.62 3.41
CA SER A 237 18.67 23.14 4.57
C SER A 237 17.40 23.85 4.12
N CYS A 238 16.24 23.28 4.39
CA CYS A 238 14.96 23.95 4.11
C CYS A 238 14.50 24.71 5.35
N SER A 239 14.00 25.93 5.16
CA SER A 239 13.31 26.72 6.19
C SER A 239 11.80 26.60 6.00
N ILE A 240 11.06 26.48 7.10
CA ILE A 240 9.59 26.48 7.12
C ILE A 240 9.11 27.68 7.93
N ASN A 241 8.12 28.40 7.40
CA ASN A 241 7.47 29.51 8.10
C ASN A 241 5.95 29.49 7.83
N PRO A 242 5.07 29.56 8.85
CA PRO A 242 5.37 29.64 10.29
C PRO A 242 5.73 28.28 10.91
N LEU A 243 6.58 28.31 11.95
CA LEU A 243 7.01 27.12 12.70
C LEU A 243 5.92 26.57 13.64
N SER A 244 4.82 27.30 13.80
CA SER A 244 3.70 26.93 14.66
C SER A 244 2.39 27.18 13.92
N GLY A 245 1.47 26.22 14.05
CA GLY A 245 0.20 26.24 13.34
C GLY A 245 -0.83 25.28 13.93
N THR A 246 -2.08 25.50 13.53
CA THR A 246 -3.20 24.56 13.68
C THR A 246 -3.28 23.61 12.48
N ILE A 247 -4.23 22.66 12.51
CA ILE A 247 -4.52 21.67 11.46
C ILE A 247 -4.75 22.22 10.04
N ALA A 248 -4.98 23.53 9.87
CA ALA A 248 -5.23 24.16 8.57
C ALA A 248 -4.22 25.26 8.20
N THR A 249 -3.07 25.29 8.88
CA THR A 249 -2.09 26.37 8.67
C THR A 249 -1.32 26.16 7.38
N LEU A 250 -1.39 27.15 6.49
CA LEU A 250 -0.54 27.23 5.32
C LEU A 250 0.88 27.61 5.75
N PHE A 251 1.87 26.81 5.32
CA PHE A 251 3.28 27.10 5.54
C PHE A 251 4.01 27.24 4.22
N THR A 252 5.04 28.08 4.24
CA THR A 252 5.98 28.27 3.14
C THR A 252 7.24 27.50 3.46
N THR A 253 7.66 26.63 2.55
CA THR A 253 8.95 25.93 2.62
C THR A 253 9.92 26.56 1.63
N THR A 254 11.10 26.96 2.09
CA THR A 254 12.14 27.57 1.25
C THR A 254 13.42 26.76 1.41
N CYS A 255 13.86 26.12 0.32
CA CYS A 255 15.11 25.38 0.27
C CYS A 255 16.07 26.17 -0.65
N PRO A 256 17.29 26.52 -0.19
CA PRO A 256 18.36 26.99 -1.08
C PRO A 256 18.70 25.90 -2.10
N ASP A 257 19.01 26.33 -3.31
CA ASP A 257 19.51 25.46 -4.40
C ASP A 257 20.84 24.79 -4.02
#